data_AF-A0A496QDI4-F1
#
_entry.id   AF-A0A496QDI4-F1
#
_cell.length_a   1.000
_cell.length_b   1.000
_cell.length_c   1.000
_cell.angle_alpha   90.00
_cell.angle_beta   90.00
_cell.angle_gamma   90.00
#
_symmetry.space_group_name_H-M   'P 1'
#
loop_
_entity.id
_entity.type
_entity.pdbx_description
1 polymer ?
#
loop_
_entity_poly.entity_id
_entity_poly.type
_entity_poly.pdbx_seq_one_letter_code
_entity_poly.pdbx_strand_id
1 'polypeptide(L)'
;MRFAGYVIIIAMVALLFGSLTLFRAGVNQKEYIFKRVPAPFFRITSAFYEPLLGIAKKLKGISHASAVIDHSKELGFGPWNYVIKAGKFGIVSTDYSRYQKLVLYARIETGIDAKAESKYSCISGIKRLVREVKDYGSFFLEYRAGYCIITSGEYQNFSKEEAGLNDVFALTEKTLGDFVLRSVTGNGAVALCDDVELSQNAETIFNSYHIEKLPLRFFLTAKKPAM
;
A
#
# COMPACT_ATOMS: atom_id res chain seq x y z
N MET A 1 -55.75 -30.46 34.34
CA MET A 1 -56.28 -29.94 33.06
C MET A 1 -56.03 -28.44 32.81
N ARG A 2 -55.05 -27.78 33.45
CA ARG A 2 -54.79 -26.34 33.24
C ARG A 2 -53.68 -26.02 32.22
N PHE A 3 -52.77 -26.96 31.93
CA PHE A 3 -51.65 -26.73 31.00
C PHE A 3 -52.02 -26.86 29.51
N ALA A 4 -52.96 -27.74 29.15
CA ALA A 4 -53.37 -27.92 27.76
C ALA A 4 -54.07 -26.67 27.18
N GLY A 5 -54.80 -25.91 28.01
CA GLY A 5 -55.46 -24.67 27.59
C GLY A 5 -54.47 -23.58 27.18
N TYR A 6 -53.35 -23.43 27.90
CA TYR A 6 -52.34 -22.42 27.56
C TYR A 6 -51.61 -22.73 26.26
N VAL A 7 -51.36 -24.02 25.97
CA VAL A 7 -50.72 -24.43 24.71
C VAL A 7 -51.61 -24.11 23.51
N ILE A 8 -52.92 -24.32 23.64
CA ILE A 8 -53.90 -24.00 22.59
C ILE A 8 -53.95 -22.48 22.34
N ILE A 9 -53.96 -21.68 23.41
CA ILE A 9 -53.97 -20.21 23.29
C ILE A 9 -52.70 -19.71 22.60
N ILE A 10 -51.53 -20.23 22.99
CA ILE A 10 -50.24 -19.85 22.37
C ILE A 10 -50.21 -20.25 20.89
N ALA A 11 -50.69 -21.44 20.54
CA ALA A 11 -50.79 -21.89 19.15
C ALA A 11 -51.73 -20.98 18.33
N MET A 12 -52.85 -20.55 18.91
CA MET A 12 -53.81 -19.67 18.25
C MET A 12 -53.23 -18.27 18.00
N VAL A 13 -52.46 -17.73 18.96
CA VAL A 13 -51.74 -16.46 18.81
C VAL A 13 -50.66 -16.56 17.73
N ALA A 14 -49.89 -17.66 17.70
CA ALA A 14 -48.89 -17.90 16.67
C ALA A 14 -49.52 -18.00 15.26
N LEU A 15 -50.69 -18.62 15.14
CA LEU A 15 -51.40 -18.76 13.87
C LEU A 15 -51.98 -17.42 13.39
N LEU A 16 -52.48 -16.59 14.29
CA LEU A 16 -52.90 -15.21 13.99
C LEU A 16 -51.72 -14.35 13.50
N PHE A 17 -50.57 -14.41 14.17
CA PHE A 17 -49.35 -13.70 13.73
C PHE A 17 -48.78 -14.24 12.41
N GLY A 18 -48.82 -15.55 12.20
CA GLY A 18 -48.42 -16.17 10.92
C GLY A 18 -49.33 -15.76 9.76
N SER A 19 -50.64 -15.70 10.00
CA SER A 19 -51.62 -15.20 9.02
C SER A 19 -51.41 -13.71 8.71
N LEU A 20 -51.20 -12.88 9.73
CA LEU A 20 -51.00 -11.44 9.56
C LEU A 20 -49.71 -11.13 8.78
N THR A 21 -48.63 -11.89 9.02
CA THR A 21 -47.36 -11.74 8.29
C THR A 21 -47.49 -12.18 6.83
N LEU A 22 -48.19 -13.28 6.55
CA LEU A 22 -48.49 -13.73 5.18
C LEU A 22 -49.36 -12.71 4.44
N PHE A 23 -50.36 -12.13 5.10
CA PHE A 23 -51.22 -11.11 4.48
C PHE A 23 -50.43 -9.82 4.19
N ARG A 24 -49.56 -9.37 5.11
CA ARG A 24 -48.70 -8.20 4.89
C ARG A 24 -47.66 -8.43 3.79
N ALA A 25 -47.12 -9.64 3.69
CA ALA A 25 -46.23 -10.04 2.59
C ALA A 25 -46.96 -10.08 1.24
N GLY A 26 -48.21 -10.55 1.21
CA GLY A 26 -49.05 -10.57 0.01
C GLY A 26 -49.53 -9.19 -0.45
N VAL A 27 -49.79 -8.27 0.47
CA VAL A 27 -50.14 -6.87 0.12
C VAL A 27 -48.94 -6.12 -0.45
N ASN A 28 -47.72 -6.35 0.05
CA ASN A 28 -46.49 -5.78 -0.51
C ASN A 28 -46.13 -6.32 -1.90
N GLN A 29 -46.72 -7.44 -2.35
CA GLN A 29 -46.51 -7.98 -3.69
C GLN A 29 -47.44 -7.39 -4.75
N LYS A 30 -48.53 -6.70 -4.39
CA LYS A 30 -49.44 -6.10 -5.37
C LYS A 30 -48.85 -4.91 -6.12
N GLU A 31 -47.83 -4.24 -5.58
CA GLU A 31 -47.12 -3.15 -6.29
C GLU A 31 -46.10 -3.64 -7.33
N TYR A 32 -45.79 -4.93 -7.37
CA TYR A 32 -44.76 -5.49 -8.27
C TYR A 32 -45.32 -6.23 -9.50
N ILE A 33 -46.64 -6.35 -9.66
CA ILE A 33 -47.26 -7.18 -10.70
C ILE A 33 -47.01 -6.64 -12.13
N PHE A 34 -46.62 -5.37 -12.30
CA PHE A 34 -46.38 -4.77 -13.63
C PHE A 34 -44.91 -4.53 -14.02
N LYS A 35 -43.93 -4.90 -13.19
CA LYS A 35 -42.52 -4.87 -13.62
C LYS A 35 -42.08 -6.26 -14.02
N ARG A 36 -41.75 -6.44 -15.31
CA ARG A 36 -40.99 -7.61 -15.79
C ARG A 36 -39.59 -7.56 -15.16
N VAL A 37 -39.46 -8.09 -13.95
CA VAL A 37 -38.16 -8.41 -13.36
C VAL A 37 -37.71 -9.71 -14.03
N PRO A 38 -36.50 -9.78 -14.63
CA PRO A 38 -35.98 -11.04 -15.14
C PRO A 38 -36.01 -12.09 -14.02
N ALA A 39 -36.33 -13.34 -14.36
CA ALA A 39 -36.44 -14.44 -13.41
C ALA A 39 -35.25 -14.43 -12.43
N PRO A 40 -35.46 -14.66 -11.12
CA PRO A 40 -34.37 -14.71 -10.16
C PRO A 40 -33.38 -15.78 -10.63
N PHE A 41 -32.18 -15.36 -11.01
CA PHE A 41 -31.09 -16.27 -11.32
C PHE A 41 -30.73 -17.01 -10.03
N PHE A 42 -31.30 -18.19 -9.82
CA PHE A 42 -30.86 -19.12 -8.79
C PHE A 42 -29.48 -19.66 -9.20
N ARG A 43 -28.42 -18.92 -8.86
CA ARG A 43 -27.06 -19.47 -8.89
C ARG A 43 -26.91 -20.41 -7.70
N ILE A 44 -26.97 -21.71 -7.96
CA ILE A 44 -26.55 -22.74 -7.00
C ILE A 44 -25.01 -22.67 -6.95
N THR A 45 -24.45 -21.74 -6.18
CA THR A 45 -23.02 -21.76 -5.84
C THR A 45 -22.82 -22.80 -4.74
N SER A 46 -21.93 -23.78 -4.95
CA SER A 46 -21.59 -24.73 -3.88
C SER A 46 -21.00 -23.96 -2.68
N ALA A 47 -21.21 -24.44 -1.46
CA ALA A 47 -20.62 -23.85 -0.26
C ALA A 47 -19.07 -23.80 -0.31
N PHE A 48 -18.46 -24.63 -1.18
CA PHE A 48 -17.01 -24.65 -1.43
C PHE A 48 -16.56 -23.66 -2.51
N TYR A 49 -17.47 -23.14 -3.33
CA TYR A 49 -17.15 -22.21 -4.41
C TYR A 49 -16.65 -20.87 -3.88
N GLU A 50 -17.27 -20.32 -2.84
CA GLU A 50 -16.83 -19.05 -2.24
C GLU A 50 -15.42 -19.15 -1.61
N PRO A 51 -15.10 -20.17 -0.79
CA PRO A 51 -13.75 -20.42 -0.32
C PRO A 51 -12.72 -20.59 -1.46
N LEU A 52 -13.04 -21.38 -2.49
CA LEU A 52 -12.14 -21.63 -3.61
C LEU A 52 -11.91 -20.37 -4.47
N LEU A 53 -12.95 -19.57 -4.69
CA LEU A 53 -12.85 -18.28 -5.36
C LEU A 53 -11.99 -17.32 -4.54
N GLY A 54 -12.11 -17.33 -3.21
CA GLY A 54 -11.26 -16.57 -2.31
C GLY A 54 -9.80 -16.97 -2.40
N ILE A 55 -9.50 -18.28 -2.45
CA ILE A 55 -8.16 -18.82 -2.62
C ILE A 55 -7.60 -18.45 -4.00
N ALA A 56 -8.38 -18.64 -5.07
CA ALA A 56 -7.97 -18.29 -6.43
C ALA A 56 -7.64 -16.80 -6.57
N LYS A 57 -8.46 -15.91 -5.98
CA LYS A 57 -8.19 -14.47 -5.95
C LYS A 57 -6.92 -14.13 -5.16
N LYS A 58 -6.68 -14.79 -4.02
CA LYS A 58 -5.44 -14.62 -3.25
C LYS A 58 -4.21 -15.08 -4.04
N LEU A 59 -4.27 -16.26 -4.66
CA LEU A 59 -3.17 -16.78 -5.48
C LEU A 59 -2.86 -15.88 -6.68
N LYS A 60 -3.90 -15.38 -7.36
CA LYS A 60 -3.75 -14.38 -8.42
C LYS A 60 -3.10 -13.09 -7.91
N GLY A 61 -3.53 -12.61 -6.74
CA GLY A 61 -2.93 -11.45 -6.09
C GLY A 61 -1.46 -11.63 -5.71
N ILE A 62 -1.06 -12.83 -5.28
CA ILE A 62 0.34 -13.20 -4.98
C ILE A 62 1.15 -13.26 -6.27
N SER A 63 0.61 -13.85 -7.34
CA SER A 63 1.28 -13.92 -8.64
C SER A 63 1.58 -12.53 -9.21
N HIS A 64 0.62 -11.60 -9.15
CA HIS A 64 0.87 -10.22 -9.56
C HIS A 64 1.92 -9.52 -8.70
N ALA A 65 1.88 -9.72 -7.38
CA ALA A 65 2.90 -9.17 -6.48
C ALA A 65 4.29 -9.71 -6.82
N SER A 66 4.42 -11.00 -7.13
CA SER A 66 5.68 -11.62 -7.55
C SER A 66 6.21 -11.01 -8.85
N ALA A 67 5.37 -10.83 -9.87
CA ALA A 67 5.78 -10.21 -11.13
C ALA A 67 6.29 -8.78 -10.91
N VAL A 68 5.59 -7.99 -10.09
CA VAL A 68 6.01 -6.62 -9.75
C VAL A 68 7.32 -6.61 -8.95
N ILE A 69 7.57 -7.61 -8.10
CA ILE A 69 8.86 -7.77 -7.41
C ILE A 69 9.99 -8.01 -8.41
N ASP A 70 9.79 -8.86 -9.42
CA ASP A 70 10.82 -9.14 -10.41
C ASP A 70 11.14 -7.91 -11.26
N HIS A 71 10.11 -7.17 -11.72
CA HIS A 71 10.30 -5.86 -12.37
C HIS A 71 11.01 -4.85 -11.46
N SER A 72 10.80 -4.90 -10.15
CA SER A 72 11.49 -4.02 -9.21
C SER A 72 12.99 -4.31 -9.11
N LYS A 73 13.41 -5.57 -9.22
CA LYS A 73 14.82 -5.94 -9.26
C LYS A 73 15.49 -5.40 -10.53
N GLU A 74 14.81 -5.47 -11.67
CA GLU A 74 15.30 -4.90 -12.94
C GLU A 74 15.47 -3.37 -12.87
N LEU A 75 14.58 -2.69 -12.13
CA LEU A 75 14.69 -1.25 -11.82
C LEU A 75 15.76 -0.92 -10.77
N GLY A 76 16.51 -1.92 -10.29
CA GLY A 76 17.62 -1.76 -9.35
C GLY A 76 17.18 -1.52 -7.91
N PHE A 77 15.94 -1.87 -7.53
CA PHE A 77 15.52 -1.85 -6.13
C PHE A 77 16.32 -2.89 -5.34
N GLY A 78 16.92 -2.47 -4.22
CA GLY A 78 17.56 -3.38 -3.29
C GLY A 78 16.56 -4.31 -2.61
N PRO A 79 17.03 -5.46 -2.10
CA PRO A 79 16.18 -6.47 -1.43
C PRO A 79 15.53 -5.95 -0.14
N TRP A 80 15.97 -4.80 0.37
CA TRP A 80 15.49 -4.23 1.64
C TRP A 80 14.44 -3.12 1.47
N ASN A 81 14.00 -2.87 0.24
CA ASN A 81 12.91 -1.94 -0.07
C ASN A 81 11.52 -2.54 0.15
N TYR A 82 11.45 -3.84 0.45
CA TYR A 82 10.22 -4.55 0.71
C TYR A 82 9.77 -4.41 2.16
N VAL A 83 8.48 -4.10 2.36
CA VAL A 83 7.89 -3.88 3.68
C VAL A 83 6.57 -4.65 3.77
N ILE A 84 6.25 -5.19 4.94
CA ILE A 84 4.94 -5.76 5.23
C ILE A 84 4.19 -4.78 6.13
N LYS A 85 3.01 -4.32 5.68
CA LYS A 85 2.15 -3.43 6.45
C LYS A 85 0.72 -3.96 6.44
N ALA A 86 0.13 -4.14 7.62
CA ALA A 86 -1.23 -4.67 7.78
C ALA A 86 -1.45 -6.02 7.04
N GLY A 87 -0.44 -6.89 7.04
CA GLY A 87 -0.49 -8.18 6.35
C GLY A 87 -0.40 -8.12 4.83
N LYS A 88 -0.18 -6.93 4.25
CA LYS A 88 0.07 -6.74 2.81
C LYS A 88 1.55 -6.50 2.56
N PHE A 89 2.03 -7.08 1.48
CA PHE A 89 3.35 -6.79 0.95
C PHE A 89 3.36 -5.40 0.30
N GLY A 90 4.47 -4.68 0.39
CA GLY A 90 4.65 -3.47 -0.40
C GLY A 90 6.09 -3.12 -0.66
N ILE A 91 6.26 -2.28 -1.67
CA ILE A 91 7.56 -1.81 -2.14
C ILE A 91 7.65 -0.32 -1.85
N VAL A 92 8.67 0.08 -1.10
CA VAL A 92 8.94 1.48 -0.78
C VAL A 92 10.06 2.00 -1.68
N SER A 93 9.82 3.13 -2.33
CA SER A 93 10.81 3.83 -3.15
C SER A 93 11.09 5.22 -2.59
N THR A 94 12.36 5.58 -2.55
CA THR A 94 12.84 6.93 -2.23
C THR A 94 13.04 7.79 -3.49
N ASP A 95 12.96 7.19 -4.68
CA ASP A 95 13.11 7.82 -5.99
C ASP A 95 11.75 7.83 -6.70
N TYR A 96 11.21 9.02 -6.91
CA TYR A 96 9.89 9.18 -7.50
C TYR A 96 9.80 8.65 -8.95
N SER A 97 10.89 8.77 -9.73
CA SER A 97 10.94 8.26 -11.10
C SER A 97 10.87 6.74 -11.13
N ARG A 98 11.61 6.07 -10.24
CA ARG A 98 11.54 4.60 -10.09
C ARG A 98 10.17 4.15 -9.59
N TYR A 99 9.59 4.87 -8.65
CA TYR A 99 8.23 4.62 -8.18
C TYR A 99 7.21 4.69 -9.33
N GLN A 100 7.25 5.72 -10.17
CA GLN A 100 6.32 5.86 -11.29
C GLN A 100 6.45 4.71 -12.29
N LYS A 101 7.66 4.22 -12.55
CA LYS A 101 7.89 3.02 -13.38
C LYS A 101 7.28 1.77 -12.76
N LEU A 102 7.44 1.57 -11.45
CA LEU A 102 6.79 0.47 -10.73
C LEU A 102 5.26 0.55 -10.79
N VAL A 103 4.69 1.75 -10.66
CA VAL A 103 3.24 1.96 -10.78
C VAL A 103 2.76 1.58 -12.18
N LEU A 104 3.52 1.91 -13.22
CA LEU A 104 3.20 1.50 -14.59
C LEU A 104 3.24 -0.02 -14.74
N TYR A 105 4.28 -0.69 -14.25
CA TYR A 105 4.37 -2.16 -14.28
C TYR A 105 3.24 -2.82 -13.50
N ALA A 106 2.93 -2.34 -12.30
CA ALA A 106 1.81 -2.85 -11.52
C ALA A 106 0.47 -2.68 -12.25
N ARG A 107 0.27 -1.58 -12.97
CA ARG A 107 -0.91 -1.38 -13.82
C ARG A 107 -0.97 -2.37 -14.99
N ILE A 108 0.17 -2.63 -15.64
CA ILE A 108 0.26 -3.60 -16.75
C ILE A 108 -0.06 -5.02 -16.23
N GLU A 109 0.51 -5.42 -15.10
CA GLU A 109 0.33 -6.76 -14.53
C GLU A 109 -1.06 -7.00 -13.95
N THR A 110 -1.61 -6.01 -13.23
CA THR A 110 -2.90 -6.17 -12.53
C THR A 110 -4.10 -5.74 -13.38
N GLY A 111 -3.89 -4.88 -14.38
CA GLY A 111 -4.96 -4.18 -15.10
C GLY A 111 -5.70 -3.12 -14.26
N ILE A 112 -5.25 -2.84 -13.04
CA ILE A 112 -5.91 -1.94 -12.10
C ILE A 112 -5.19 -0.60 -12.08
N ASP A 113 -5.93 0.51 -12.22
CA ASP A 113 -5.41 1.85 -11.94
C ASP A 113 -5.77 2.24 -10.51
N ALA A 114 -4.90 1.86 -9.57
CA ALA A 114 -5.12 2.12 -8.15
C ALA A 114 -5.10 3.63 -7.85
N LYS A 115 -6.07 4.07 -7.02
CA LYS A 115 -6.17 5.46 -6.58
C LYS A 115 -4.96 5.81 -5.71
N ALA A 116 -4.32 6.94 -6.01
CA ALA A 116 -3.20 7.46 -5.24
C ALA A 116 -3.69 8.15 -3.96
N GLU A 117 -3.10 7.78 -2.83
CA GLU A 117 -3.16 8.51 -1.57
C GLU A 117 -1.88 9.33 -1.42
N SER A 118 -1.94 10.58 -1.87
CA SER A 118 -0.79 11.49 -1.91
C SER A 118 -0.80 12.45 -0.71
N LYS A 119 0.32 12.53 -0.01
CA LYS A 119 0.59 13.50 1.06
C LYS A 119 1.57 14.53 0.55
N TYR A 120 1.20 15.80 0.68
CA TYR A 120 2.02 16.94 0.27
C TYR A 120 2.47 17.77 1.47
N SER A 121 3.66 18.35 1.38
CA SER A 121 4.15 19.44 2.23
C SER A 121 4.13 20.74 1.43
N CYS A 122 3.83 21.86 2.08
CA CYS A 122 3.86 23.17 1.46
C CYS A 122 5.06 23.95 2.00
N ILE A 123 6.00 24.28 1.11
CA ILE A 123 7.23 25.00 1.47
C ILE A 123 7.29 26.25 0.59
N SER A 124 7.32 27.43 1.20
CA SER A 124 7.41 28.72 0.49
C SER A 124 6.38 28.87 -0.66
N GLY A 125 5.16 28.39 -0.44
CA GLY A 125 4.07 28.41 -1.43
C GLY A 125 4.09 27.27 -2.47
N ILE A 126 5.13 26.44 -2.49
CA ILE A 126 5.27 25.32 -3.41
C ILE A 126 4.75 24.04 -2.74
N LYS A 127 3.75 23.40 -3.36
CA LYS A 127 3.25 22.08 -2.95
C LYS A 127 4.21 21.01 -3.43
N ARG A 128 4.62 20.13 -2.51
CA ARG A 128 5.60 19.09 -2.77
C ARG A 128 5.12 17.75 -2.28
N LEU A 129 5.25 16.73 -3.12
CA LEU A 129 4.91 15.35 -2.76
C LEU A 129 5.93 14.80 -1.75
N VAL A 130 5.44 14.42 -0.57
CA VAL A 130 6.23 13.80 0.50
C VAL A 130 6.02 12.29 0.51
N ARG A 131 4.81 11.85 0.21
CA ARG A 131 4.46 10.42 0.20
C ARG A 131 3.35 10.16 -0.79
N GLU A 132 3.41 9.04 -1.48
CA GLU A 132 2.31 8.57 -2.33
C GLU A 132 2.14 7.07 -2.15
N VAL A 133 0.92 6.62 -1.86
CA VAL A 133 0.60 5.20 -1.71
C VAL A 133 -0.43 4.80 -2.73
N LYS A 134 -0.21 3.68 -3.41
CA LYS A 134 -1.18 3.02 -4.28
C LYS A 134 -1.39 1.58 -3.80
N ASP A 135 -2.62 1.25 -3.39
CA ASP A 135 -3.01 -0.07 -2.91
C ASP A 135 -3.72 -0.85 -4.03
N TYR A 136 -3.16 -2.00 -4.41
CA TYR A 136 -3.69 -2.91 -5.43
C TYR A 136 -4.50 -4.08 -4.83
N GLY A 137 -4.83 -4.00 -3.54
CA GLY A 137 -5.54 -5.03 -2.79
C GLY A 137 -4.60 -6.05 -2.17
N SER A 138 -3.82 -6.77 -3.00
CA SER A 138 -2.86 -7.79 -2.53
C SER A 138 -1.50 -7.22 -2.13
N PHE A 139 -1.08 -6.13 -2.74
CA PHE A 139 0.15 -5.41 -2.43
C PHE A 139 -0.04 -3.90 -2.54
N PHE A 140 0.91 -3.13 -2.02
CA PHE A 140 0.94 -1.68 -2.17
C PHE A 140 2.29 -1.19 -2.68
N LEU A 141 2.27 -0.06 -3.40
CA LEU A 141 3.47 0.67 -3.78
C LEU A 141 3.48 1.99 -3.03
N GLU A 142 4.62 2.33 -2.44
CA GLU A 142 4.80 3.55 -1.68
C GLU A 142 6.01 4.33 -2.21
N TYR A 143 5.80 5.58 -2.60
CA TYR A 143 6.85 6.57 -2.67
C TYR A 143 6.94 7.28 -1.32
N ARG A 144 8.16 7.46 -0.83
CA ARG A 144 8.44 8.27 0.36
C ARG A 144 9.68 9.12 0.15
N ALA A 145 9.50 10.44 0.16
CA ALA A 145 10.61 11.37 0.18
C ALA A 145 11.35 11.23 1.51
N GLY A 146 12.67 11.10 1.45
CA GLY A 146 13.49 10.97 2.63
C GLY A 146 14.96 11.19 2.36
N TYR A 147 15.71 11.36 3.45
CA TYR A 147 17.16 11.48 3.43
C TYR A 147 17.79 10.48 4.40
N CYS A 148 19.07 10.18 4.18
CA CYS A 148 19.87 9.40 5.13
C CYS A 148 21.21 10.11 5.33
N ILE A 149 21.68 10.18 6.57
CA ILE A 149 23.04 10.61 6.92
C ILE A 149 23.69 9.42 7.60
N ILE A 150 24.85 9.03 7.09
CA ILE A 150 25.64 7.90 7.57
C ILE A 150 27.06 8.35 7.90
N THR A 151 27.69 7.65 8.81
CA THR A 151 29.10 7.84 9.16
C THR A 151 30.02 7.03 8.24
N SER A 152 31.31 7.39 8.22
CA SER A 152 32.35 6.63 7.51
C SER A 152 32.44 5.18 7.99
N GLY A 153 32.23 4.94 9.29
CA GLY A 153 32.20 3.59 9.85
C GLY A 153 31.05 2.75 9.32
N GLU A 154 29.84 3.32 9.27
CA GLU A 154 28.67 2.64 8.70
C GLU A 154 28.88 2.34 7.21
N TYR A 155 29.38 3.31 6.45
CA TYR A 155 29.64 3.13 5.02
C TYR A 155 30.62 1.99 4.73
N GLN A 156 31.69 1.86 5.53
CA GLN A 156 32.67 0.77 5.38
C GLN A 156 32.10 -0.60 5.71
N ASN A 157 31.18 -0.70 6.67
CA ASN A 157 30.50 -1.96 6.99
C ASN A 157 29.61 -2.41 5.82
N PHE A 158 28.86 -1.49 5.21
CA PHE A 158 28.01 -1.80 4.07
C PHE A 158 28.78 -2.06 2.78
N SER A 159 29.93 -1.42 2.55
CA SER A 159 30.76 -1.70 1.37
C SER A 159 31.31 -3.14 1.34
N LYS A 160 31.32 -3.84 2.47
CA LYS A 160 31.76 -5.25 2.59
C LYS A 160 30.62 -6.25 2.37
N GLU A 161 29.38 -5.83 2.61
CA GLU A 161 28.18 -6.60 2.33
C GLU A 161 27.73 -6.30 0.89
N GLU A 162 27.16 -7.26 0.16
CA GLU A 162 26.98 -7.21 -1.31
C GLU A 162 25.94 -6.16 -1.83
N ALA A 163 25.63 -5.11 -1.06
CA ALA A 163 24.67 -4.06 -1.40
C ALA A 163 25.37 -2.77 -1.84
N GLY A 164 24.95 -2.21 -2.99
CA GLY A 164 25.48 -0.96 -3.51
C GLY A 164 24.66 0.25 -3.02
N LEU A 165 25.33 1.31 -2.59
CA LEU A 165 24.73 2.64 -2.46
C LEU A 165 25.00 3.43 -3.75
N ASN A 166 23.95 3.84 -4.44
CA ASN A 166 24.11 4.79 -5.54
C ASN A 166 24.16 6.20 -4.96
N ASP A 167 25.10 7.01 -5.46
CA ASP A 167 25.20 8.46 -5.18
C ASP A 167 25.27 8.82 -3.68
N VAL A 168 26.33 8.40 -2.98
CA VAL A 168 26.65 8.89 -1.63
C VAL A 168 27.44 10.20 -1.74
N PHE A 169 26.95 11.25 -1.09
CA PHE A 169 27.60 12.58 -1.08
C PHE A 169 28.44 12.75 0.17
N ALA A 170 29.67 13.25 0.04
CA ALA A 170 30.38 13.78 1.19
C ALA A 170 29.67 15.07 1.65
N LEU A 171 29.15 15.08 2.88
CA LEU A 171 28.53 16.26 3.45
C LEU A 171 29.61 17.22 3.91
N THR A 172 29.59 18.41 3.33
CA THR A 172 30.43 19.55 3.69
C THR A 172 29.53 20.79 3.68
N GLU A 173 29.98 21.89 4.28
CA GLU A 173 29.23 23.15 4.23
C GLU A 173 28.87 23.59 2.80
N LYS A 174 29.75 23.30 1.83
CA LYS A 174 29.54 23.63 0.41
C LYS A 174 28.51 22.71 -0.27
N THR A 175 28.43 21.45 0.14
CA THR A 175 27.57 20.43 -0.48
C THR A 175 26.22 20.27 0.22
N LEU A 176 26.02 20.92 1.38
CA LEU A 176 24.76 20.89 2.13
C LEU A 176 23.57 21.33 1.27
N GLY A 177 23.72 22.40 0.48
CA GLY A 177 22.68 22.90 -0.41
C GLY A 177 22.26 21.86 -1.46
N ASP A 178 23.21 21.19 -2.08
CA ASP A 178 22.96 20.15 -3.09
C ASP A 178 22.31 18.91 -2.47
N PHE A 179 22.75 18.51 -1.27
CA PHE A 179 22.16 17.40 -0.54
C PHE A 179 20.70 17.66 -0.17
N VAL A 180 20.42 18.88 0.30
CA VAL A 180 19.05 19.34 0.55
C VAL A 180 18.25 19.35 -0.74
N LEU A 181 18.78 19.92 -1.82
CA LEU A 181 18.08 19.99 -3.11
C LEU A 181 17.75 18.60 -3.68
N ARG A 182 18.67 17.63 -3.63
CA ARG A 182 18.41 16.26 -4.10
C ARG A 182 17.33 15.58 -3.28
N SER A 183 17.49 15.60 -1.95
CA SER A 183 16.48 15.09 -1.02
C SER A 183 15.13 15.80 -1.19
N VAL A 184 15.15 17.07 -1.62
CA VAL A 184 13.96 17.89 -1.89
C VAL A 184 13.31 17.61 -3.24
N THR A 185 14.07 17.26 -4.27
CA THR A 185 13.55 17.05 -5.63
C THR A 185 12.93 15.67 -5.85
N GLY A 186 12.90 14.83 -4.80
CA GLY A 186 12.25 13.52 -4.82
C GLY A 186 13.15 12.37 -5.26
N ASN A 187 14.45 12.64 -5.30
CA ASN A 187 15.50 11.63 -5.38
C ASN A 187 16.10 11.54 -3.97
N GLY A 188 15.58 10.66 -3.14
CA GLY A 188 16.11 10.49 -1.79
C GLY A 188 17.63 10.31 -1.83
N ALA A 189 18.34 11.02 -0.96
CA ALA A 189 19.80 11.10 -1.00
C ALA A 189 20.43 10.54 0.27
N VAL A 190 21.65 10.04 0.12
CA VAL A 190 22.49 9.56 1.21
C VAL A 190 23.71 10.47 1.32
N ALA A 191 23.97 10.98 2.51
CA ALA A 191 25.15 11.78 2.81
C ALA A 191 26.06 11.07 3.81
N LEU A 192 27.36 11.15 3.56
CA LEU A 192 28.43 10.74 4.45
C LEU A 192 28.86 11.94 5.30
N CYS A 193 28.68 11.88 6.61
CA CYS A 193 29.09 12.94 7.52
C CYS A 193 29.56 12.36 8.85
N ASP A 194 30.81 12.66 9.22
CA ASP A 194 31.35 12.34 10.55
C ASP A 194 31.27 13.55 11.50
N ASP A 195 31.01 14.75 10.96
CA ASP A 195 30.78 15.97 11.74
C ASP A 195 29.36 15.99 12.33
N VAL A 196 29.29 16.06 13.65
CA VAL A 196 28.03 16.05 14.41
C VAL A 196 27.26 17.36 14.25
N GLU A 197 27.94 18.51 14.24
CA GLU A 197 27.30 19.81 14.13
C GLU A 197 26.70 19.99 12.73
N LEU A 198 27.46 19.60 11.69
CA LEU A 198 26.97 19.68 10.32
C LEU A 198 25.79 18.72 10.08
N SER A 199 25.83 17.53 10.68
CA SER A 199 24.71 16.57 10.62
C SER A 199 23.45 17.13 11.29
N GLN A 200 23.57 17.73 12.48
CA GLN A 200 22.45 18.35 13.20
C GLN A 200 21.88 19.55 12.44
N ASN A 201 22.73 20.36 11.82
CA ASN A 201 22.30 21.46 10.96
C ASN A 201 21.48 20.96 9.76
N ALA A 202 21.95 19.90 9.09
CA ALA A 202 21.20 19.27 8.00
C ALA A 202 19.85 18.71 8.48
N GLU A 203 19.81 18.01 9.61
CA GLU A 203 18.58 17.48 10.19
C GLU A 203 17.59 18.60 10.54
N THR A 204 18.06 19.71 11.09
CA THR A 204 17.22 20.89 11.39
C THR A 204 16.58 21.46 10.12
N ILE A 205 17.36 21.56 9.04
CA ILE A 205 16.88 22.01 7.74
C ILE A 205 15.81 21.03 7.21
N PHE A 206 16.06 19.72 7.25
CA PHE A 206 15.09 18.74 6.76
C PHE A 206 13.80 18.68 7.59
N ASN A 207 13.90 18.86 8.91
CA ASN A 207 12.75 18.97 9.79
C ASN A 207 11.88 20.17 9.43
N SER A 208 12.49 21.31 9.06
CA SER A 208 11.76 22.49 8.57
C SER A 208 11.02 22.23 7.24
N TYR A 209 11.55 21.32 6.42
CA TYR A 209 10.93 20.90 5.16
C TYR A 209 9.98 19.69 5.30
N HIS A 210 9.77 19.19 6.52
CA HIS A 210 9.00 17.97 6.80
C HIS A 210 9.46 16.74 5.98
N ILE A 211 10.77 16.63 5.72
CA ILE A 211 11.35 15.43 5.11
C ILE A 211 11.78 14.50 6.23
N GLU A 212 11.38 13.23 6.15
CA GLU A 212 11.72 12.23 7.16
C GLU A 212 13.14 11.67 6.93
N LYS A 213 13.88 11.46 8.03
CA LYS A 213 15.08 10.63 8.02
C LYS A 213 14.64 9.18 7.83
N LEU A 214 15.12 8.54 6.76
CA LEU A 214 14.81 7.16 6.45
C LEU A 214 15.99 6.23 6.76
N PRO A 215 15.72 4.98 7.19
CA PRO A 215 16.75 3.97 7.32
C PRO A 215 17.52 3.76 6.00
N LEU A 216 18.85 3.58 6.09
CA LEU A 216 19.75 3.40 4.95
C LEU A 216 19.27 2.32 3.98
N ARG A 217 18.62 1.28 4.50
CA ARG A 217 18.09 0.15 3.73
C ARG A 217 17.23 0.56 2.53
N PHE A 218 16.53 1.70 2.61
CA PHE A 218 15.65 2.21 1.57
C PHE A 218 16.37 2.88 0.40
N PHE A 219 17.68 3.13 0.55
CA PHE A 219 18.55 3.74 -0.46
C PHE A 219 19.49 2.72 -1.08
N LEU A 220 19.46 1.47 -0.61
CA LEU A 220 20.26 0.39 -1.17
C LEU A 220 19.72 0.00 -2.55
N THR A 221 20.66 -0.21 -3.46
CA THR A 221 20.40 -0.68 -4.80
C THR A 221 20.89 -2.11 -4.95
N ALA A 222 20.17 -2.89 -5.75
CA ALA A 222 20.65 -4.21 -6.14
C ALA A 222 21.91 -4.01 -6.97
N LYS A 223 23.00 -4.69 -6.60
CA LYS A 223 24.22 -4.73 -7.40
C LYS A 223 23.83 -5.30 -8.77
N LYS A 224 24.10 -4.55 -9.86
CA LYS A 224 23.94 -5.13 -11.21
C LYS A 224 24.79 -6.40 -11.24
N PRO A 225 24.27 -7.55 -11.69
CA PRO A 225 25.13 -8.68 -11.97
C PRO A 225 26.20 -8.19 -12.95
N ALA A 226 27.46 -8.46 -12.63
CA ALA A 226 28.55 -8.21 -13.57
C ALA A 226 28.19 -8.98 -14.86
N MET A 227 27.98 -8.23 -15.94
CA MET A 227 27.93 -8.80 -17.29
C MET A 227 29.30 -9.29 -17.67
#